data_AF-A0A6P0HY18-F1
#
_entry.id   AF-A0A6P0HY18-F1
#
_cell.length_a   1.000
_cell.length_b   1.000
_cell.length_c   1.000
_cell.angle_alpha   90.00
_cell.angle_beta   90.00
_cell.angle_gamma   90.00
#
_symmetry.space_group_name_H-M   'P 1'
#
loop_
_entity.id
_entity.type
_entity.pdbx_description
1 polymer ?
#
loop_
_entity_poly.entity_id
_entity_poly.type
_entity_poly.pdbx_seq_one_letter_code
_entity_poly.pdbx_strand_id
1 'polypeptide(L)'
;SGTKDCIATVSINAETPEEYKSLFIKEIYRQKKYRYITAKDCGKLQGFPSWFRAHSRENIAKKQFGNAVSIPVVYYLAKSLVRLLGFAD
;
A
#
# COMPACT_ATOMS: atom_id res chain seq x y z
N SER A 1 15.27 0.20 -11.80
CA SER A 1 15.35 -0.49 -10.49
C SER A 1 14.77 0.45 -9.44
N GLY A 2 13.48 0.32 -9.12
CA GLY A 2 12.85 1.18 -8.09
C GLY A 2 13.32 0.79 -6.70
N THR A 3 13.36 1.76 -5.78
CA THR A 3 13.64 1.52 -4.36
C THR A 3 12.66 0.48 -3.83
N LYS A 4 13.17 -0.53 -3.11
CA LYS A 4 12.32 -1.55 -2.49
C LYS A 4 11.74 -0.96 -1.20
N ASP A 5 10.48 -0.53 -1.26
CA ASP A 5 9.78 0.02 -0.11
C ASP A 5 9.70 -0.98 1.04
N CYS A 6 9.81 -0.46 2.26
CA CYS A 6 9.80 -1.22 3.51
C CYS A 6 8.75 -0.67 4.48
N ILE A 7 8.26 -1.53 5.36
CA ILE A 7 7.34 -1.19 6.45
C ILE A 7 8.03 -1.54 7.77
N ALA A 8 8.01 -0.63 8.74
CA ALA A 8 8.46 -0.89 10.11
C ALA A 8 7.56 -1.94 10.78
N THR A 9 8.15 -2.88 11.49
CA THR A 9 7.40 -3.96 12.16
C THR A 9 7.02 -3.63 13.60
N VAL A 10 7.50 -2.50 14.12
CA VAL A 10 7.15 -1.98 15.44
C VAL A 10 6.88 -0.48 15.34
N SER A 11 6.02 0.01 16.22
CA SER A 11 5.74 1.44 16.35
C SER A 11 6.71 2.11 17.33
N ILE A 12 7.04 3.37 17.06
CA ILE A 12 7.79 4.25 17.97
C ILE A 12 6.98 5.52 18.20
N ASN A 13 7.10 6.09 19.39
CA ASN A 13 6.46 7.35 19.77
C ASN A 13 7.55 8.35 20.16
N ALA A 14 7.38 9.61 19.80
CA ALA A 14 8.29 10.70 20.12
C ALA A 14 7.50 12.02 20.12
N GLU A 15 7.93 12.99 20.93
CA GLU A 15 7.26 14.29 21.06
C GLU A 15 7.79 15.30 20.04
N THR A 16 9.03 15.12 19.58
CA THR A 16 9.69 16.02 18.62
C THR A 16 10.20 15.27 17.39
N PRO A 17 10.31 15.92 16.21
CA PRO A 17 10.88 15.32 15.02
C PRO A 17 12.33 14.82 15.20
N GLU A 18 13.15 15.56 15.95
CA GLU A 18 14.54 15.23 16.25
C GLU A 18 14.64 13.94 17.06
N GLU A 19 13.79 13.83 18.09
CA GLU A 19 13.69 12.63 18.91
C GLU A 19 13.19 11.43 18.07
N TYR A 20 12.13 11.63 17.27
CA TYR A 20 11.61 10.59 16.37
C TYR A 20 12.71 10.06 15.45
N LYS A 21 13.50 10.94 14.85
CA LYS A 21 14.61 10.56 13.96
C LYS A 21 15.66 9.72 14.70
N SER A 22 16.06 10.15 15.90
CA SER A 22 17.03 9.42 16.74
C SER A 22 16.50 8.03 17.10
N LEU A 23 15.26 7.95 17.58
CA LEU A 23 14.58 6.70 17.92
C LEU A 23 14.40 5.79 16.70
N PHE A 24 14.02 6.33 15.54
CA PHE A 24 13.86 5.55 14.32
C PHE A 24 15.17 4.89 13.90
N ILE A 25 16.28 5.64 13.88
CA ILE A 25 17.59 5.08 13.54
C ILE A 25 18.01 4.01 14.54
N LYS A 26 17.80 4.26 15.84
CA LYS A 26 18.21 3.36 16.92
C LYS A 26 17.35 2.10 16.97
N GLU A 27 16.03 2.23 17.00
CA GLU A 27 15.07 1.16 17.32
C GLU A 27 14.53 0.43 16.08
N ILE A 28 14.45 1.10 14.93
CA ILE A 28 13.94 0.51 13.68
C ILE A 28 15.10 0.10 12.77
N TYR A 29 15.91 1.07 12.33
CA TYR A 29 16.90 0.83 11.28
C TYR A 29 18.06 -0.05 11.74
N ARG A 30 18.77 0.33 12.81
CA ARG A 30 19.92 -0.43 13.34
C ARG A 30 19.52 -1.83 13.83
N GLN A 31 18.33 -1.96 14.42
CA GLN A 31 17.77 -3.24 14.87
C GLN A 31 17.13 -4.06 13.74
N LYS A 32 17.09 -3.54 12.50
CA LYS A 32 16.47 -4.17 11.33
C LYS A 32 15.00 -4.58 11.56
N LYS A 33 14.24 -3.78 12.33
CA LYS A 33 12.80 -3.99 12.59
C LYS A 33 11.94 -3.46 11.45
N TYR A 34 12.21 -3.94 10.24
CA TYR A 34 11.45 -3.60 9.04
C TYR A 34 11.45 -4.77 8.06
N ARG A 35 10.45 -4.82 7.18
CA ARG A 35 10.35 -5.81 6.11
C ARG A 35 9.98 -5.14 4.79
N TYR A 36 10.31 -5.78 3.68
CA TYR A 36 9.81 -5.36 2.38
C TYR A 36 8.28 -5.48 2.29
N ILE A 37 7.66 -4.57 1.53
CA ILE A 37 6.25 -4.70 1.16
C ILE A 37 6.04 -6.00 0.37
N THR A 38 4.96 -6.71 0.67
CA THR A 38 4.54 -7.90 -0.07
C THR A 38 3.56 -7.54 -1.18
N ALA A 39 3.33 -8.43 -2.14
CA ALA A 39 2.27 -8.24 -3.14
C ALA A 39 0.90 -8.05 -2.47
N LYS A 40 0.65 -8.71 -1.35
CA LYS A 40 -0.57 -8.53 -0.55
C LYS A 40 -0.68 -7.12 0.04
N ASP A 41 0.43 -6.53 0.49
CA ASP A 41 0.46 -5.15 0.94
C ASP A 41 0.19 -4.19 -0.23
N CYS A 42 0.79 -4.43 -1.40
CA CYS A 42 0.52 -3.65 -2.62
C CYS A 42 -0.96 -3.69 -3.00
N GLY A 43 -1.59 -4.87 -2.98
CA GLY A 43 -3.02 -5.02 -3.25
C GLY A 43 -3.88 -4.23 -2.27
N LYS A 44 -3.58 -4.30 -0.98
CA LYS A 44 -4.26 -3.49 0.05
C LYS A 44 -4.09 -1.99 -0.17
N LEU A 45 -2.88 -1.53 -0.49
CA LEU A 45 -2.61 -0.12 -0.78
C LEU A 45 -3.40 0.38 -2.00
N GLN A 46 -3.57 -0.47 -3.02
CA GLN A 46 -4.39 -0.17 -4.19
C GLN A 46 -5.91 -0.30 -3.95
N GLY A 47 -6.32 -0.69 -2.73
CA GLY A 47 -7.72 -0.85 -2.34
C GLY A 47 -8.37 -2.13 -2.86
N PHE A 48 -7.59 -3.14 -3.28
CA PHE A 48 -8.14 -4.44 -3.66
C PHE A 48 -8.71 -5.16 -2.43
N PRO A 49 -9.83 -5.89 -2.59
CA PRO A 49 -10.40 -6.68 -1.51
C PRO A 49 -9.48 -7.84 -1.11
N SER A 50 -9.56 -8.27 0.14
CA SER A 50 -8.69 -9.31 0.71
C SER A 50 -8.79 -10.67 0.01
N TRP A 51 -9.92 -10.94 -0.64
CA TRP A 51 -10.19 -12.16 -1.40
C TRP A 51 -9.71 -12.10 -2.86
N PHE A 52 -9.21 -10.95 -3.35
CA PHE A 52 -8.72 -10.82 -4.71
C PHE A 52 -7.51 -11.74 -4.95
N ARG A 53 -7.57 -12.54 -6.02
CA ARG A 53 -6.51 -13.50 -6.38
C ARG A 53 -5.54 -12.87 -7.37
N ALA A 54 -4.37 -12.47 -6.90
CA ALA A 54 -3.26 -12.10 -7.76
C ALA A 54 -2.46 -13.32 -8.22
N HIS A 55 -1.50 -13.11 -9.13
CA HIS A 55 -0.58 -14.16 -9.56
C HIS A 55 0.19 -14.74 -8.35
N SER A 56 0.45 -16.05 -8.35
CA SER A 56 1.15 -16.73 -7.23
C SER A 56 2.59 -16.24 -7.01
N ARG A 57 3.28 -15.89 -8.11
CA ARG A 57 4.63 -15.31 -8.08
C ARG A 57 4.60 -13.84 -7.63
N GLU A 58 5.27 -13.58 -6.52
CA GLU A 58 5.39 -12.28 -5.84
C GLU A 58 5.78 -11.12 -6.77
N ASN A 59 6.78 -11.32 -7.64
CA ASN A 59 7.27 -10.29 -8.57
C ASN A 59 6.24 -9.93 -9.65
N ILE A 60 5.48 -10.93 -10.14
CA ILE A 60 4.43 -10.72 -11.13
C ILE A 60 3.24 -10.02 -10.47
N ALA A 61 2.82 -10.48 -9.28
CA ALA A 61 1.73 -9.86 -8.54
C ALA A 61 2.02 -8.39 -8.17
N LYS A 62 3.25 -8.09 -7.72
CA LYS A 62 3.69 -6.71 -7.50
C LYS A 62 3.59 -5.86 -8.76
N LYS A 63 3.97 -6.40 -9.92
CA LYS A 63 3.82 -5.70 -11.21
C LYS A 63 2.36 -5.50 -11.59
N GLN A 64 1.49 -6.50 -11.35
CA GLN A 64 0.04 -6.37 -11.57
C GLN A 64 -0.55 -5.24 -10.75
N PHE A 65 -0.28 -5.21 -9.44
CA PHE A 65 -0.78 -4.17 -8.56
C PHE A 65 -0.14 -2.80 -8.84
N GLY A 66 1.15 -2.74 -9.17
CA GLY A 66 1.83 -1.48 -9.49
C GLY A 66 1.34 -0.82 -10.79
N ASN A 67 0.88 -1.62 -11.75
CA ASN A 67 0.31 -1.14 -13.00
C ASN A 67 -1.22 -0.94 -12.94
N ALA A 68 -1.88 -1.37 -11.87
CA ALA A 68 -3.32 -1.23 -11.70
C ALA A 68 -3.68 0.21 -11.31
N VAL A 69 -4.90 0.62 -11.70
CA VAL A 69 -5.53 1.81 -11.14
C VAL A 69 -6.18 1.44 -9.81
N SER A 70 -6.10 2.31 -8.82
CA SER A 70 -6.69 2.06 -7.49
C SER A 70 -8.19 1.79 -7.56
N ILE A 71 -8.65 0.73 -6.91
CA ILE A 71 -10.05 0.30 -6.92
C ILE A 71 -11.02 1.41 -6.48
N PRO A 72 -10.74 2.21 -5.42
CA PRO A 72 -11.63 3.30 -5.02
C PRO A 72 -11.83 4.34 -6.13
N VAL A 73 -10.78 4.66 -6.89
CA VAL A 73 -10.87 5.62 -8.01
C VAL A 73 -11.81 5.10 -9.09
N VAL A 74 -11.64 3.84 -9.49
CA VAL A 74 -12.49 3.19 -10.48
C VAL A 74 -13.95 3.16 -10.01
N TYR A 75 -14.19 2.81 -8.74
CA TYR A 75 -15.53 2.76 -8.15
C TYR A 75 -16.25 4.11 -8.20
N TYR A 76 -15.62 5.18 -7.71
CA TYR A 76 -16.26 6.50 -7.68
C TYR A 76 -16.45 7.10 -9.08
N LEU A 77 -15.51 6.84 -10.00
CA LEU A 77 -15.63 7.26 -11.39
C LEU A 77 -16.82 6.55 -12.06
N ALA A 78 -16.89 5.22 -11.95
CA ALA A 78 -17.98 4.44 -12.51
C ALA A 78 -19.34 4.84 -11.91
N LYS A 79 -19.42 5.03 -10.59
CA LYS A 79 -20.64 5.51 -9.92
C LYS A 79 -21.11 6.86 -10.46
N SER A 80 -20.18 7.78 -10.70
CA SER A 80 -20.49 9.10 -11.25
C SER A 80 -21.01 9.00 -12.69
N LEU A 81 -20.40 8.12 -13.51
CA LEU A 81 -20.85 7.87 -14.88
C LEU A 81 -22.26 7.27 -14.91
N VAL A 82 -22.54 6.26 -14.08
CA VAL A 82 -23.88 5.63 -13.99
C VAL A 82 -24.94 6.68 -13.64
N ARG A 83 -24.65 7.58 -12.70
CA ARG A 83 -25.55 8.68 -12.34
C ARG A 83 -25.78 9.66 -13.50
N LEU A 84 -24.72 10.07 -14.20
CA LEU A 84 -24.81 11.02 -15.32
C LEU A 84 -25.57 10.45 -16.51
N LEU A 85 -25.45 9.15 -16.76
CA LEU A 85 -26.10 8.47 -17.86
C LEU A 85 -27.56 8.08 -17.56
N GLY A 86 -28.08 8.41 -16.37
CA GLY A 86 -29.46 8.12 -15.98
C GLY A 86 -29.74 6.65 -15.68
N PHE A 87 -28.69 5.87 -15.36
CA PHE A 87 -28.81 4.45 -14.98
C PHE A 87 -28.95 4.25 -13.47
N ALA A 88 -29.09 5.33 -12.70
CA ALA A 88 -29.37 5.28 -11.26
C ALA A 88 -30.70 5.99 -10.99
N ASP A 89 -31.65 5.25 -10.41
CA ASP A 89 -32.91 5.78 -9.87
C ASP A 89 -32.66 6.62 -8.59
#